data_AF-A0A1B7XZS0-F1
#
_entry.id   AF-A0A1B7XZS0-F1
#
_cell.length_a   1.000
_cell.length_b   1.000
_cell.length_c   1.000
_cell.angle_alpha   90.00
_cell.angle_beta   90.00
_cell.angle_gamma   90.00
#
_symmetry.space_group_name_H-M   'P 1'
#
loop_
_entity.id
_entity.type
_entity.pdbx_description
1 polymer ?
#
loop_
_entity_poly.entity_id
_entity_poly.type
_entity_poly.pdbx_seq_one_letter_code
_entity_poly.pdbx_strand_id
1 'polypeptide(L)'
;MSADVIFDIVSATICAILILVRCGYRLFWRCRAHETCHRTWHADDAYMAFALVPLIGRTTCISVSFYLNPTHTYAHAAEEAAAARGITVESLQEYYIISHKLLIPARIFYALLYVASYILR
;
A
#
# COMPACT_ATOMS: atom_id res chain seq x y z
N MET A 1 16.32 0.12 7.56
CA MET A 1 15.27 0.34 6.54
C MET A 1 15.76 1.39 5.56
N SER A 2 15.53 1.21 4.25
CA SER A 2 15.84 2.25 3.26
C SER A 2 14.97 3.50 3.49
N ALA A 3 15.52 4.68 3.21
CA ALA A 3 14.80 5.96 3.27
C ALA A 3 13.53 5.93 2.39
N ASP A 4 13.58 5.24 1.24
CA ASP A 4 12.47 5.11 0.31
C ASP A 4 11.28 4.35 0.92
N VAL A 5 11.56 3.30 1.70
CA VAL A 5 10.53 2.51 2.39
C VAL A 5 9.89 3.33 3.50
N ILE A 6 10.70 4.09 4.24
CA ILE A 6 10.18 4.98 5.29
C ILE A 6 9.24 6.02 4.68
N PHE A 7 9.64 6.64 3.55
CA PHE A 7 8.81 7.59 2.84
C PHE A 7 7.49 6.97 2.33
N ASP A 8 7.52 5.77 1.76
CA ASP A 8 6.31 5.08 1.27
C ASP A 8 5.35 4.74 2.42
N ILE A 9 5.86 4.29 3.57
CA ILE A 9 5.04 3.99 4.76
C ILE A 9 4.45 5.27 5.36
N VAL A 10 5.24 6.36 5.48
CA VAL A 10 4.77 7.63 6.02
C VAL A 10 3.70 8.26 5.12
N SER A 11 3.91 8.25 3.80
CA SER A 11 2.90 8.75 2.87
C SER A 11 1.63 7.90 2.87
N ALA A 12 1.75 6.57 2.92
CA ALA A 12 0.60 5.68 3.02
C ALA A 12 -0.19 5.84 4.32
N THR A 13 0.50 6.04 5.45
CA THR A 13 -0.16 6.28 6.74
C THR A 13 -0.90 7.62 6.77
N ILE A 14 -0.32 8.69 6.22
CA ILE A 14 -1.02 9.98 6.06
C ILE A 14 -2.28 9.79 5.21
N CYS A 15 -2.18 9.11 4.06
CA CYS A 15 -3.32 8.81 3.20
C CYS A 15 -4.40 7.99 3.91
N ALA A 16 -4.02 6.97 4.67
CA ALA A 16 -4.95 6.15 5.45
C ALA A 16 -5.66 6.99 6.52
N ILE A 17 -4.95 7.86 7.23
CA ILE A 17 -5.53 8.77 8.23
C ILE A 17 -6.55 9.69 7.56
N LEU A 18 -6.23 10.29 6.41
CA LEU A 18 -7.17 11.17 5.70
C LEU A 18 -8.45 10.45 5.28
N ILE A 19 -8.34 9.20 4.79
CA ILE A 19 -9.50 8.36 4.45
C ILE A 19 -10.32 8.05 5.71
N LEU A 20 -9.67 7.61 6.79
CA LEU A 20 -10.34 7.28 8.05
C LEU A 20 -11.01 8.49 8.70
N VAL A 21 -10.37 9.65 8.70
CA VAL A 21 -10.96 10.90 9.21
C VAL A 21 -12.17 11.29 8.38
N ARG A 22 -12.13 11.15 7.05
CA ARG A 22 -13.27 11.45 6.18
C ARG A 22 -14.43 10.47 6.38
N CYS A 23 -14.16 9.16 6.46
CA CYS A 23 -15.16 8.14 6.75
C CYS A 23 -15.74 8.31 8.17
N GLY A 24 -14.86 8.56 9.16
CA GLY A 24 -15.21 8.77 10.55
C GLY A 24 -16.03 10.04 10.78
N TYR A 25 -15.65 11.17 10.17
CA TYR A 25 -16.42 12.41 10.23
C TYR A 25 -17.86 12.20 9.76
N ARG A 26 -18.06 11.49 8.64
CA ARG A 26 -19.40 11.16 8.11
C ARG A 26 -20.17 10.20 9.02
N LEU A 27 -19.48 9.24 9.64
CA LEU A 27 -20.08 8.30 10.59
C LEU A 27 -20.52 9.00 11.88
N PHE A 28 -19.66 9.83 12.47
CA PHE A 28 -19.91 10.53 13.71
C PHE A 28 -21.00 11.61 13.58
N TRP A 29 -21.08 12.32 12.44
CA TRP A 29 -22.13 13.33 12.23
C TRP A 29 -23.54 12.73 12.10
N ARG A 30 -23.64 11.43 11.79
CA ARG A 30 -24.89 10.69 11.75
C ARG A 30 -25.35 10.24 13.14
N CYS A 31 -24.43 10.10 14.09
CA CYS A 31 -24.72 9.52 15.40
C CYS A 31 -25.30 10.50 16.43
N ARG A 32 -25.25 11.84 16.25
CA ARG A 32 -25.68 12.76 17.33
C ARG A 32 -26.27 14.15 16.98
N ALA A 33 -26.48 14.54 15.73
CA ALA A 33 -26.82 15.95 15.46
C ALA A 33 -28.29 16.27 15.09
N HIS A 34 -29.05 15.38 14.43
CA HIS A 34 -30.41 15.75 13.98
C HIS A 34 -31.29 14.53 13.69
N GLU A 35 -32.45 14.44 14.35
CA GLU A 35 -33.50 13.43 14.09
C GLU A 35 -34.10 13.52 12.69
N THR A 36 -33.82 14.60 11.94
CA THR A 36 -34.37 14.83 10.59
C THR A 36 -33.41 14.44 9.45
N CYS A 37 -32.21 13.95 9.74
CA CYS A 37 -31.23 13.62 8.69
C CYS A 37 -31.45 12.20 8.14
N HIS A 38 -32.44 12.05 7.25
CA HIS A 38 -32.76 10.82 6.53
C HIS A 38 -31.72 10.39 5.46
N ARG A 39 -30.47 10.90 5.50
CA ARG A 39 -29.47 10.54 4.51
C ARG A 39 -28.91 9.15 4.82
N THR A 40 -29.36 8.17 4.05
CA THR A 40 -28.84 6.80 4.02
C THR A 40 -27.42 6.78 3.46
N TRP A 41 -26.61 5.83 3.91
CA TRP A 41 -25.29 5.55 3.33
C TRP A 41 -25.42 5.50 1.81
N HIS A 42 -24.66 6.33 1.10
CA HIS A 42 -24.51 6.16 -0.34
C HIS A 42 -23.42 5.13 -0.58
N ALA A 43 -23.55 4.34 -1.64
CA ALA A 43 -22.54 3.34 -2.01
C ALA A 43 -21.12 3.97 -2.10
N ASP A 44 -21.05 5.25 -2.45
CA ASP A 44 -19.83 6.06 -2.52
C ASP A 44 -19.01 6.08 -1.22
N ASP A 45 -19.65 6.09 -0.03
CA ASP A 45 -18.92 6.10 1.24
C ASP A 45 -18.25 4.72 1.51
N ALA A 46 -18.88 3.63 1.03
CA ALA A 46 -18.29 2.29 1.07
C ALA A 46 -17.11 2.18 0.08
N TYR A 47 -17.25 2.74 -1.13
CA TYR A 47 -16.18 2.79 -2.13
C TYR A 47 -14.95 3.58 -1.63
N MET A 48 -15.15 4.64 -0.84
CA MET A 48 -14.03 5.35 -0.19
C MET A 48 -13.29 4.50 0.84
N ALA A 49 -14.01 3.73 1.66
CA ALA A 49 -13.36 2.82 2.61
C ALA A 49 -12.60 1.69 1.89
N PHE A 50 -13.11 1.24 0.74
CA PHE A 50 -12.43 0.27 -0.12
C PHE A 50 -11.07 0.77 -0.64
N ALA A 51 -10.83 2.08 -0.71
CA ALA A 51 -9.53 2.63 -1.10
C ALA A 51 -8.39 2.30 -0.11
N LEU A 52 -8.71 1.89 1.13
CA LEU A 52 -7.71 1.39 2.08
C LEU A 52 -7.09 0.07 1.63
N VAL A 53 -7.86 -0.81 0.98
CA VAL A 53 -7.37 -2.13 0.52
C VAL A 53 -6.22 -2.00 -0.48
N PRO A 54 -6.36 -1.26 -1.60
CA PRO A 54 -5.26 -1.07 -2.53
C PRO A 54 -4.14 -0.20 -1.96
N LEU A 55 -4.42 0.72 -1.03
CA LEU A 55 -3.37 1.47 -0.32
C LEU A 55 -2.46 0.52 0.47
N ILE A 56 -3.04 -0.34 1.30
CA ILE A 56 -2.31 -1.35 2.08
C ILE A 56 -1.59 -2.34 1.15
N GLY A 57 -2.28 -2.82 0.11
CA GLY A 57 -1.71 -3.75 -0.86
C GLY A 57 -0.47 -3.16 -1.56
N ARG A 58 -0.54 -1.90 -2.00
CA ARG A 58 0.60 -1.23 -2.63
C ARG A 58 1.77 -1.09 -1.66
N THR A 59 1.52 -0.58 -0.44
CA THR A 59 2.58 -0.33 0.55
C THR A 59 3.26 -1.61 1.00
N THR A 60 2.50 -2.69 1.19
CA THR A 60 3.07 -4.00 1.54
C THR A 60 3.92 -4.57 0.40
N CYS A 61 3.44 -4.54 -0.85
CA CYS A 61 4.21 -5.00 -2.00
C CYS A 61 5.52 -4.23 -2.18
N ILE A 62 5.49 -2.90 -2.04
CA ILE A 62 6.69 -2.05 -2.16
C ILE A 62 7.65 -2.33 -0.99
N SER A 63 7.15 -2.31 0.25
CA SER A 63 7.98 -2.53 1.43
C SER A 63 8.67 -3.91 1.41
N VAL A 64 7.95 -4.95 1.01
CA VAL A 64 8.50 -6.32 0.89
C VAL A 64 9.49 -6.39 -0.27
N SER A 65 9.22 -5.72 -1.40
CA SER A 65 10.16 -5.65 -2.53
C SER A 65 11.50 -5.05 -2.12
N PHE A 66 11.51 -3.92 -1.40
CA PHE A 66 12.72 -3.30 -0.87
C PHE A 66 13.38 -4.11 0.25
N TYR A 67 12.61 -4.83 1.06
CA TYR A 67 13.18 -5.73 2.09
C TYR A 67 13.98 -6.87 1.45
N LEU A 68 13.43 -7.47 0.40
CA LEU A 68 14.08 -8.57 -0.34
C LEU A 68 15.26 -8.06 -1.18
N ASN A 69 15.13 -6.89 -1.82
CA ASN A 69 16.14 -6.26 -2.68
C ASN A 69 16.33 -4.76 -2.35
N PRO A 70 17.10 -4.42 -1.30
CA PRO A 70 17.29 -3.04 -0.85
C PRO A 70 18.06 -2.18 -1.86
N THR A 71 18.91 -2.80 -2.68
CA THR A 71 19.64 -2.14 -3.76
C THR A 71 18.84 -2.05 -5.06
N HIS A 72 17.64 -2.67 -5.12
CA HIS A 72 16.84 -2.80 -6.34
C HIS A 72 17.66 -3.19 -7.58
N THR A 73 18.63 -4.09 -7.38
CA THR A 73 19.52 -4.51 -8.45
C THR A 73 18.87 -5.57 -9.31
N TYR A 74 19.10 -5.50 -10.62
CA TYR A 74 18.76 -6.53 -11.59
C TYR A 74 19.94 -7.47 -11.86
N ALA A 75 21.08 -7.25 -11.20
CA ALA A 75 22.24 -8.13 -11.31
C ALA A 75 21.97 -9.50 -10.67
N HIS A 76 22.72 -10.50 -11.12
CA HIS A 76 22.72 -11.81 -10.49
C HIS A 76 23.21 -11.73 -9.03
N ALA A 77 22.70 -12.63 -8.19
CA ALA A 77 23.12 -12.78 -6.82
C ALA A 77 24.63 -13.04 -6.75
N ALA A 78 25.37 -12.09 -6.18
CA ALA A 78 26.80 -12.25 -5.91
C ALA A 78 27.03 -13.06 -4.62
N GLU A 79 28.05 -13.90 -4.61
CA GLU A 79 28.45 -14.69 -3.43
C GLU A 79 28.72 -13.81 -2.21
N GLU A 80 29.36 -12.66 -2.41
CA GLU A 80 29.65 -11.68 -1.35
C GLU A 80 28.37 -11.11 -0.72
N ALA A 81 27.37 -10.82 -1.54
CA ALA A 81 26.08 -10.29 -1.07
C ALA A 81 25.25 -11.36 -0.34
N ALA A 82 25.39 -12.63 -0.74
CA ALA A 82 24.76 -13.77 -0.08
C ALA A 82 25.42 -14.03 1.29
N ALA A 83 26.76 -14.01 1.34
CA ALA A 83 27.53 -14.13 2.57
C ALA A 83 27.23 -12.99 3.57
N ALA A 84 27.10 -11.75 3.10
CA ALA A 84 26.74 -10.61 3.94
C ALA A 84 25.37 -10.75 4.63
N ARG A 85 24.46 -11.56 4.07
CA ARG A 85 23.15 -11.88 4.66
C ARG A 85 23.09 -13.25 5.33
N GLY A 86 24.17 -14.03 5.28
CA GLY A 86 24.20 -15.40 5.81
C GLY A 86 23.24 -16.37 5.10
N ILE A 87 22.95 -16.14 3.81
CA ILE A 87 22.05 -16.98 3.01
C ILE A 87 22.78 -17.54 1.79
N THR A 88 22.21 -18.56 1.14
CA THR A 88 22.78 -19.13 -0.09
C THR A 88 22.54 -18.20 -1.30
N VAL A 89 23.42 -18.28 -2.30
CA VAL A 89 23.29 -17.51 -3.55
C VAL A 89 21.95 -17.77 -4.24
N GLU A 90 21.51 -19.02 -4.24
CA GLU A 90 20.24 -19.46 -4.82
C GLU A 90 19.04 -18.78 -4.15
N SER A 91 19.01 -18.74 -2.81
CA SER A 91 17.96 -18.07 -2.06
C SER A 91 17.95 -16.55 -2.25
N LEU A 92 19.14 -15.93 -2.37
CA LEU A 92 19.26 -14.50 -2.68
C LEU A 92 18.73 -14.20 -4.09
N GLN A 93 19.01 -15.08 -5.06
CA GLN A 93 18.50 -14.95 -6.42
C GLN A 93 16.97 -15.06 -6.45
N GLU A 94 16.38 -15.99 -5.69
CA GLU A 94 14.93 -16.07 -5.54
C GLU A 94 14.34 -14.79 -4.94
N TYR A 95 14.97 -14.21 -3.91
CA TYR A 95 14.52 -12.95 -3.32
C TYR A 95 14.55 -11.80 -4.31
N TYR A 96 15.56 -11.72 -5.18
CA TYR A 96 15.58 -10.74 -6.27
C TYR A 96 14.42 -10.98 -7.23
N ILE A 97 14.20 -12.22 -7.68
CA ILE A 97 13.08 -12.53 -8.59
C ILE A 97 11.73 -12.15 -7.97
N ILE A 98 11.50 -12.52 -6.71
CA ILE A 98 10.26 -12.21 -5.99
C ILE A 98 10.08 -10.70 -5.82
N SER A 99 11.14 -9.99 -5.44
CA SER A 99 11.12 -8.52 -5.33
C SER A 99 10.66 -7.85 -6.61
N HIS A 100 11.15 -8.30 -7.77
CA HIS A 100 10.73 -7.77 -9.07
C HIS A 100 9.29 -8.15 -9.40
N LYS A 101 8.88 -9.39 -9.12
CA LYS A 101 7.49 -9.84 -9.34
C LYS A 101 6.48 -9.03 -8.51
N LEU A 102 6.85 -8.61 -7.30
CA LEU A 102 6.01 -7.78 -6.42
C LEU A 102 5.74 -6.38 -6.96
N LEU A 103 6.51 -5.90 -7.94
CA LEU A 103 6.24 -4.61 -8.60
C LEU A 103 4.96 -4.65 -9.44
N ILE A 104 4.60 -5.81 -9.99
CA ILE A 104 3.37 -5.97 -10.79
C ILE A 104 2.11 -5.74 -9.94
N PRO A 105 1.87 -6.46 -8.84
CA PRO A 105 0.71 -6.22 -7.99
C PRO A 105 0.74 -4.82 -7.36
N ALA A 106 1.92 -4.26 -7.02
CA ALA A 106 2.02 -2.89 -6.55
C ALA A 106 1.44 -1.87 -7.56
N ARG A 107 1.69 -2.07 -8.87
CA ARG A 107 1.12 -1.23 -9.94
C ARG A 107 -0.38 -1.44 -10.12
N ILE A 108 -0.87 -2.68 -9.97
CA ILE A 108 -2.32 -2.98 -10.02
C ILE A 108 -3.04 -2.26 -8.87
N PHE A 109 -2.52 -2.36 -7.65
CA PHE A 109 -3.08 -1.65 -6.49
C PHE A 109 -3.04 -0.13 -6.68
N TYR A 110 -1.97 0.40 -7.25
CA TYR A 110 -1.91 1.82 -7.61
C TYR A 110 -3.01 2.20 -8.61
N ALA A 111 -3.23 1.41 -9.67
CA ALA A 111 -4.30 1.66 -10.64
C ALA A 111 -5.69 1.62 -9.98
N LEU A 112 -5.91 0.68 -9.05
CA LEU A 112 -7.18 0.58 -8.30
C LEU A 112 -7.47 1.83 -7.46
N LEU A 113 -6.45 2.46 -6.86
CA LEU A 113 -6.61 3.75 -6.16
C LEU A 113 -7.10 4.87 -7.10
N TYR A 114 -6.57 4.93 -8.33
CA TYR A 114 -6.98 5.93 -9.32
C TYR A 114 -8.39 5.71 -9.85
N VAL A 115 -8.77 4.45 -10.10
CA VAL A 115 -10.14 4.10 -10.54
C VAL A 115 -11.16 4.43 -9.46
N ALA A 116 -10.87 4.10 -8.19
CA ALA A 116 -11.74 4.49 -7.08
C ALA A 116 -11.93 6.01 -7.01
N SER A 117 -10.87 6.78 -7.27
CA SER A 117 -10.92 8.25 -7.26
C SER A 117 -11.77 8.84 -8.40
N TYR A 118 -11.85 8.16 -9.55
CA TYR A 118 -12.68 8.58 -10.69
C TYR A 118 -14.18 8.28 -10.49
N ILE A 119 -14.50 7.18 -9.80
CA ILE A 119 -15.89 6.79 -9.51
C ILE A 119 -16.53 7.73 -8.46
N LEU A 120 -15.71 8.37 -7.63
CA LEU A 120 -16.15 9.25 -6.54
C LEU A 120 -16.30 10.74 -6.92
N ARG A 121 -16.17 11.10 -8.20
CA ARG A 121 -16.42 12.44 -8.74
C ARG A 121 -17.80 12.53 -9.36
#